data_AF-A0A7Y8LR12-F1
#
_entry.id   AF-A0A7Y8LR12-F1
#
_cell.length_a   1.000
_cell.length_b   1.000
_cell.length_c   1.000
_cell.angle_alpha   90.00
_cell.angle_beta   90.00
_cell.angle_gamma   90.00
#
_symmetry.space_group_name_H-M   'P 1'
#
loop_
_entity.id
_entity.type
_entity.pdbx_description
1 polymer ?
#
loop_
_entity_poly.entity_id
_entity_poly.type
_entity_poly.pdbx_seq_one_letter_code
_entity_poly.pdbx_strand_id
1 'polypeptide(L)'
;IPPNQRQQQDSEQPGGPSPGHEILSQTRRSIRLRTALPGSPLKEDDETADDRYRRARVSGRFFLFYPLHPVLRITAVKTGEPLFCTRVGKGEEFTLSFTHSVNRRPVYDVIRVEGDHLLILRSRFDSLGAGMPDGSSSGMRLQFGSDGWLEAIVNRPVSEITFFVGWVANHSLSLRGRDIALADLAQPGTLLALGIKRVSHYGLWKSRCVR
;
A
#
# COMPACT_ATOMS: atom_id res chain seq x y z
N ILE A 1 28.51 -31.59 -36.54
CA ILE A 1 29.45 -30.49 -36.88
C ILE A 1 28.61 -29.24 -37.11
N PRO A 2 28.64 -28.24 -36.22
CA PRO A 2 28.06 -26.91 -36.49
C PRO A 2 29.08 -26.08 -37.31
N PRO A 3 28.66 -25.02 -38.04
CA PRO A 3 28.68 -23.67 -37.47
C PRO A 3 27.50 -22.81 -38.03
N ASN A 4 27.22 -21.56 -37.70
CA ASN A 4 28.03 -20.47 -37.15
C ASN A 4 27.11 -19.37 -36.56
N GLN A 5 27.58 -18.70 -35.50
CA GLN A 5 27.02 -17.45 -34.99
C GLN A 5 27.70 -16.22 -35.63
N ARG A 6 27.07 -15.05 -35.43
CA ARG A 6 27.51 -13.65 -35.68
C ARG A 6 27.33 -13.18 -37.13
N GLN A 7 26.79 -11.99 -37.40
CA GLN A 7 27.20 -10.71 -36.81
C GLN A 7 26.04 -9.70 -36.67
N GLN A 8 26.07 -8.99 -35.54
CA GLN A 8 25.54 -7.63 -35.35
C GLN A 8 26.39 -6.61 -36.13
N GLN A 9 25.73 -5.59 -36.67
CA GLN A 9 26.24 -4.24 -36.95
C GLN A 9 25.02 -3.31 -36.89
N ASP A 10 24.86 -2.53 -35.83
CA ASP A 10 25.38 -1.16 -35.67
C ASP A 10 24.62 -0.15 -36.53
N SER A 11 23.68 0.55 -35.90
CA SER A 11 23.18 1.86 -36.33
C SER A 11 22.87 2.69 -35.10
N GLU A 12 23.89 3.41 -34.64
CA GLU A 12 23.79 4.39 -33.55
C GLU A 12 24.16 5.78 -34.05
N GLN A 13 23.45 6.78 -33.50
CA GLN A 13 23.58 8.25 -33.57
C GLN A 13 22.64 9.03 -34.52
N PRO A 14 22.32 10.32 -34.21
CA PRO A 14 22.32 11.03 -32.92
C PRO A 14 21.02 11.84 -32.68
N GLY A 15 20.68 12.09 -31.40
CA GLY A 15 19.57 12.99 -31.03
C GLY A 15 19.93 13.80 -29.79
N GLY A 16 20.18 15.10 -29.99
CA GLY A 16 20.58 16.06 -28.97
C GLY A 16 19.49 16.48 -27.97
N PRO A 17 19.80 17.44 -27.07
CA PRO A 17 19.17 17.57 -25.77
C PRO A 17 17.95 18.51 -25.76
N SER A 18 17.04 18.29 -24.81
CA SER A 18 16.02 19.26 -24.41
C SER A 18 15.44 18.94 -23.01
N PRO A 19 14.84 19.90 -22.30
CA PRO A 19 15.56 20.67 -21.28
C PRO A 19 14.82 20.80 -19.92
N GLY A 20 15.58 21.12 -18.87
CA GLY A 20 15.13 21.84 -17.65
C GLY A 20 14.19 21.05 -16.73
N HIS A 21 14.16 21.19 -15.40
CA HIS A 21 14.44 22.26 -14.44
C HIS A 21 14.43 21.52 -13.06
N GLU A 22 15.15 21.82 -11.97
CA GLU A 22 15.95 22.96 -11.53
C GLU A 22 16.69 22.51 -10.26
N ILE A 23 17.97 22.86 -10.16
CA ILE A 23 18.80 22.73 -8.96
C ILE A 23 18.77 24.10 -8.25
N LEU A 24 18.58 24.12 -6.94
CA LEU A 24 19.15 25.14 -6.04
C LEU A 24 19.18 24.53 -4.63
N SER A 25 20.24 23.81 -4.28
CA SER A 25 21.58 24.31 -3.93
C SER A 25 21.54 25.31 -2.76
N GLN A 26 22.28 24.89 -1.75
CA GLN A 26 22.43 25.45 -0.43
C GLN A 26 22.77 26.95 -0.46
N THR A 27 22.03 27.76 0.28
CA THR A 27 22.52 29.07 0.70
C THR A 27 22.91 29.00 2.18
N ARG A 28 24.18 28.67 2.43
CA ARG A 28 24.86 29.03 3.68
C ARG A 28 25.14 30.53 3.62
N ARG A 29 24.42 31.33 4.41
CA ARG A 29 24.90 32.68 4.76
C ARG A 29 25.56 32.62 6.12
N SER A 30 26.89 32.73 6.07
CA SER A 30 27.74 33.08 7.19
C SER A 30 27.39 34.48 7.68
N ILE A 31 27.11 34.61 8.97
CA ILE A 31 27.09 35.91 9.64
C ILE A 31 28.32 35.95 10.55
N ARG A 32 29.21 36.91 10.24
CA ARG A 32 30.41 37.20 11.01
C ARG A 32 30.02 37.74 12.39
N LEU A 33 30.67 37.17 13.40
CA LEU A 33 30.79 37.73 14.75
C LEU A 33 31.33 39.17 14.68
N ARG A 34 30.62 40.11 15.28
CA ARG A 34 31.20 41.36 15.79
C ARG A 34 31.10 41.35 17.30
N THR A 35 32.27 41.37 17.92
CA THR A 35 32.54 41.63 19.32
C THR A 35 32.22 43.08 19.68
N ALA A 36 31.51 43.28 20.78
CA ALA A 36 31.56 44.49 21.60
C ALA A 36 31.19 44.12 23.06
N LEU A 37 32.10 44.38 24.00
CA LEU A 37 31.89 44.37 25.46
C LEU A 37 31.64 45.83 25.93
N PRO A 38 31.39 46.11 27.23
CA PRO A 38 30.14 45.91 27.98
C PRO A 38 29.62 47.26 28.56
N GLY A 39 28.36 47.33 29.02
CA GLY A 39 27.94 48.53 29.76
C GLY A 39 26.46 48.68 30.09
N SER A 40 26.07 48.11 31.24
CA SER A 40 25.02 48.60 32.18
C SER A 40 23.54 48.21 31.94
N PRO A 41 22.75 48.09 33.02
CA PRO A 41 21.79 47.00 33.18
C PRO A 41 20.35 47.44 32.93
N LEU A 42 19.54 46.52 32.37
CA LEU A 42 18.08 46.64 32.41
C LEU A 42 17.47 45.27 32.70
N LYS A 43 17.07 45.11 33.97
CA LYS A 43 15.93 44.34 34.50
C LYS A 43 15.55 43.04 33.76
N GLU A 44 15.97 41.91 34.33
CA GLU A 44 15.21 40.67 34.28
C GLU A 44 14.26 40.62 35.48
N ASP A 45 13.01 40.21 35.21
CA ASP A 45 11.99 39.56 36.05
C ASP A 45 10.80 39.33 35.07
N ASP A 46 10.91 38.41 34.11
CA ASP A 46 10.37 37.04 34.15
C ASP A 46 8.85 36.97 34.41
N GLU A 47 8.06 36.78 33.35
CA GLU A 47 6.99 35.76 33.28
C GLU A 47 6.53 35.58 31.82
N THR A 48 7.33 34.75 31.13
CA THR A 48 6.98 33.77 30.09
C THR A 48 5.83 34.05 29.10
N ALA A 49 6.24 34.36 27.85
CA ALA A 49 5.45 34.23 26.63
C ALA A 49 5.07 32.77 26.27
N ASP A 50 5.22 31.81 27.20
CA ASP A 50 5.00 30.37 27.02
C ASP A 50 3.54 29.94 27.32
N ASP A 51 2.79 30.73 28.10
CA ASP A 51 1.45 30.31 28.56
C ASP A 51 0.32 30.54 27.52
N ARG A 52 0.59 31.26 26.43
CA ARG A 52 -0.38 31.44 25.33
C ARG A 52 -0.37 30.31 24.30
N TYR A 53 0.63 29.42 24.30
CA TYR A 53 0.70 28.30 23.36
C TYR A 53 0.05 27.01 23.91
N ARG A 54 -0.20 26.94 25.22
CA ARG A 54 -0.75 25.76 25.92
C ARG A 54 -2.26 25.84 26.16
N ARG A 55 -3.07 25.99 25.11
CA ARG A 55 -4.46 25.48 25.06
C ARG A 55 -5.07 25.72 23.67
N ALA A 56 -4.48 25.11 22.65
CA ALA A 56 -5.29 24.77 21.49
C ALA A 56 -6.33 23.73 21.97
N ARG A 57 -7.51 24.19 22.41
CA ARG A 57 -8.68 23.33 22.58
C ARG A 57 -8.99 22.81 21.19
N VAL A 58 -8.48 21.62 20.87
CA VAL A 58 -8.93 20.86 19.71
C VAL A 58 -10.41 20.57 19.99
N SER A 59 -11.28 21.41 19.46
CA SER A 59 -12.72 21.29 19.63
C SER A 59 -13.15 19.86 19.28
N GLY A 60 -13.98 19.21 20.11
CA GLY A 60 -14.36 17.79 19.91
C GLY A 60 -14.95 17.47 18.52
N ARG A 61 -15.45 18.48 17.81
CA ARG A 61 -15.85 18.40 16.39
C ARG A 61 -14.70 18.06 15.45
N PHE A 62 -13.46 18.46 15.72
CA PHE A 62 -12.29 18.16 14.91
C PHE A 62 -11.98 16.65 14.89
N PHE A 63 -12.11 15.97 16.03
CA PHE A 63 -11.92 14.51 16.13
C PHE A 63 -13.00 13.70 15.42
N LEU A 64 -14.22 14.23 15.29
CA LEU A 64 -15.32 13.54 14.62
C LEU A 64 -15.07 13.41 13.11
N PHE A 65 -14.46 14.43 12.51
CA PHE A 65 -14.19 14.51 11.07
C PHE A 65 -12.75 14.17 10.67
N TYR A 66 -11.83 14.03 11.62
CA TYR A 66 -10.45 13.63 11.32
C TYR A 66 -10.36 12.13 10.91
N PRO A 67 -9.69 11.78 9.80
CA PRO A 67 -9.60 10.42 9.29
C PRO A 67 -8.60 9.56 10.09
N LEU A 68 -8.99 9.14 11.29
CA LEU A 68 -8.14 8.35 12.20
C LEU A 68 -8.19 6.85 11.96
N HIS A 69 -9.25 6.32 11.35
CA HIS A 69 -9.48 4.89 11.37
C HIS A 69 -9.12 4.25 10.04
N PRO A 70 -8.12 3.36 10.00
CA PRO A 70 -7.87 2.55 8.82
C PRO A 70 -9.00 1.54 8.64
N VAL A 71 -9.50 1.46 7.40
CA VAL A 71 -10.48 0.48 6.97
C VAL A 71 -9.97 -0.22 5.72
N LEU A 72 -10.21 -1.52 5.66
CA LEU A 72 -10.07 -2.30 4.44
C LEU A 72 -11.34 -2.09 3.61
N ARG A 73 -11.18 -1.64 2.37
CA ARG A 73 -12.28 -1.27 1.49
C ARG A 73 -12.18 -1.99 0.16
N ILE A 74 -13.31 -2.49 -0.33
CA ILE A 74 -13.46 -2.97 -1.71
C ILE A 74 -14.35 -1.98 -2.45
N THR A 75 -13.88 -1.51 -3.60
CA THR A 75 -14.62 -0.60 -4.48
C THR A 75 -14.74 -1.14 -5.88
N ALA A 76 -15.89 -0.89 -6.52
CA ALA A 76 -16.02 -1.06 -7.95
C ALA A 76 -15.21 0.04 -8.66
N VAL A 77 -14.20 -0.33 -9.45
CA VAL A 77 -13.30 0.64 -10.09
C VAL A 77 -14.05 1.56 -11.05
N LYS A 78 -15.04 1.03 -11.76
CA LYS A 78 -15.81 1.78 -12.76
C LYS A 78 -16.65 2.92 -12.15
N THR A 79 -17.28 2.69 -10.99
CA THR A 79 -18.21 3.64 -10.37
C THR A 79 -17.62 4.37 -9.17
N GLY A 80 -16.53 3.86 -8.59
CA GLY A 80 -15.96 4.34 -7.33
C GLY A 80 -16.79 3.95 -6.09
N GLU A 81 -17.86 3.17 -6.28
CA GLU A 81 -18.77 2.79 -5.20
C GLU A 81 -18.10 1.83 -4.20
N PRO A 82 -18.17 2.10 -2.88
CA PRO A 82 -17.69 1.18 -1.86
C PRO A 82 -18.68 0.03 -1.66
N LEU A 83 -18.25 -1.19 -2.00
CA LEU A 83 -19.06 -2.40 -1.90
C LEU A 83 -18.88 -3.12 -0.56
N PHE A 84 -17.67 -3.04 0.00
CA PHE A 84 -17.34 -3.61 1.29
C PHE A 84 -16.42 -2.68 2.07
N CYS A 85 -16.61 -2.66 3.39
CA CYS A 85 -15.78 -1.91 4.31
C CYS A 85 -15.74 -2.61 5.67
N THR A 86 -14.55 -2.73 6.25
CA THR A 86 -14.37 -3.20 7.62
C THR A 86 -13.19 -2.48 8.28
N ARG A 87 -13.25 -2.26 9.59
CA ARG A 87 -12.12 -1.69 10.35
C ARG A 87 -11.00 -2.72 10.42
N VAL A 88 -9.77 -2.28 10.22
CA VAL A 88 -8.58 -3.13 10.35
C VAL A 88 -7.49 -2.45 11.15
N GLY A 89 -6.64 -3.22 11.82
CA GLY A 89 -5.45 -2.72 12.52
C GLY A 89 -4.18 -2.90 11.70
N LYS A 90 -3.13 -2.13 12.01
CA LYS A 90 -1.79 -2.44 11.52
C LYS A 90 -1.35 -3.81 12.04
N GLY A 91 -0.74 -4.62 11.17
CA GLY A 91 -0.29 -5.96 11.49
C GLY A 91 -1.36 -7.04 11.33
N GLU A 92 -2.61 -6.65 11.06
CA GLU A 92 -3.69 -7.59 10.83
C GLU A 92 -3.54 -8.28 9.47
N GLU A 93 -3.78 -9.59 9.44
CA GLU A 93 -3.67 -10.41 8.24
C GLU A 93 -5.04 -10.88 7.76
N PHE A 94 -5.17 -10.99 6.45
CA PHE A 94 -6.30 -11.61 5.78
C PHE A 94 -5.82 -12.45 4.60
N THR A 95 -6.67 -13.38 4.17
CA THR A 95 -6.39 -14.24 3.02
C THR A 95 -7.32 -13.90 1.87
N LEU A 96 -6.76 -13.67 0.69
CA LEU A 96 -7.50 -13.61 -0.56
C LEU A 96 -7.35 -14.99 -1.24
N SER A 97 -8.46 -15.72 -1.36
CA SER A 97 -8.47 -17.05 -1.96
C SER A 97 -9.14 -16.99 -3.32
N PHE A 98 -8.60 -17.68 -4.32
CA PHE A 98 -9.19 -17.73 -5.66
C PHE A 98 -8.68 -18.93 -6.47
N THR A 99 -9.41 -19.26 -7.53
CA THR A 99 -8.95 -20.19 -8.57
C THR A 99 -8.27 -19.40 -9.67
N HIS A 100 -6.98 -19.66 -9.90
CA HIS A 100 -6.20 -18.99 -10.93
C HIS A 100 -6.78 -19.28 -12.32
N SER A 101 -7.02 -18.26 -13.14
CA SER A 101 -7.80 -18.39 -14.39
C SER A 101 -7.14 -19.31 -15.43
N VAL A 102 -5.81 -19.27 -15.53
CA VAL A 102 -5.04 -20.08 -16.50
C VAL A 102 -4.81 -21.50 -15.96
N ASN A 103 -4.11 -21.60 -14.83
CA ASN A 103 -3.80 -22.87 -14.18
C ASN A 103 -5.06 -23.64 -13.69
N ARG A 104 -6.18 -22.95 -13.42
CA ARG A 104 -7.42 -23.51 -12.84
C ARG A 104 -7.20 -24.24 -11.51
N ARG A 105 -6.29 -23.72 -10.71
CA ARG A 105 -5.89 -24.26 -9.41
C ARG A 105 -6.07 -23.24 -8.29
N PRO A 106 -6.28 -23.69 -7.05
CA PRO A 106 -6.45 -22.79 -5.91
C PRO A 106 -5.17 -22.02 -5.58
N VAL A 107 -5.35 -20.75 -5.22
CA VAL A 107 -4.31 -19.84 -4.73
C VAL A 107 -4.83 -19.14 -3.49
N TYR A 108 -3.98 -19.02 -2.48
CA TYR A 108 -4.24 -18.34 -1.22
C TYR A 108 -3.15 -17.29 -0.98
N ASP A 109 -3.49 -16.04 -1.19
CA ASP A 109 -2.60 -14.92 -0.91
C ASP A 109 -2.82 -14.43 0.52
N VAL A 110 -1.76 -14.41 1.32
CA VAL A 110 -1.79 -13.85 2.67
C VAL A 110 -1.25 -12.43 2.64
N ILE A 111 -2.11 -11.50 3.04
CA ILE A 111 -1.84 -10.07 2.99
C ILE A 111 -1.93 -9.48 4.39
N ARG A 112 -0.99 -8.60 4.71
CA ARG A 112 -0.95 -7.86 5.98
C ARG A 112 -1.25 -6.39 5.74
N VAL A 113 -1.96 -5.78 6.68
CA VAL A 113 -2.21 -4.34 6.69
C VAL A 113 -1.02 -3.61 7.30
N GLU A 114 -0.40 -2.71 6.53
CA GLU A 114 0.76 -1.91 6.95
C GLU A 114 0.42 -0.41 6.90
N GLY A 115 -0.33 0.06 7.90
CA GLY A 115 -0.67 1.47 8.05
C GLY A 115 -1.65 1.98 6.98
N ASP A 116 -1.12 2.41 5.84
CA ASP A 116 -1.86 2.98 4.70
C ASP A 116 -1.77 2.13 3.42
N HIS A 117 -1.03 1.03 3.45
CA HIS A 117 -0.86 0.11 2.32
C HIS A 117 -1.01 -1.35 2.77
N LEU A 118 -0.95 -2.24 1.79
CA LEU A 118 -1.02 -3.68 1.96
C LEU A 118 0.36 -4.29 1.70
N LEU A 119 0.71 -5.33 2.43
CA LEU A 119 1.92 -6.11 2.21
C LEU A 119 1.51 -7.54 1.83
N ILE A 120 1.76 -7.93 0.58
CA ILE A 120 1.58 -9.32 0.15
C ILE A 120 2.76 -10.12 0.71
N LEU A 121 2.50 -10.90 1.75
CA LEU A 121 3.54 -11.67 2.43
C LEU A 121 3.96 -12.86 1.58
N ARG A 122 2.95 -13.66 1.23
CA ARG A 122 3.15 -14.96 0.59
C ARG A 122 1.91 -15.41 -0.18
N SER A 123 2.16 -16.24 -1.19
CA SER A 123 1.14 -16.91 -1.98
C SER A 123 1.31 -18.41 -1.82
N ARG A 124 0.25 -19.11 -1.43
CA ARG A 124 0.24 -20.57 -1.27
C ARG A 124 -0.61 -21.20 -2.37
N PHE A 125 -0.07 -22.20 -3.04
CA PHE A 125 -0.69 -22.84 -4.21
C PHE A 125 -0.20 -24.29 -4.35
N ASP A 126 -0.87 -25.10 -5.17
CA ASP A 126 -0.64 -26.56 -5.19
C ASP A 126 0.03 -27.08 -6.48
N SER A 127 0.28 -26.22 -7.47
CA SER A 127 1.02 -26.59 -8.66
C SER A 127 1.80 -25.42 -9.27
N LEU A 128 2.93 -25.76 -9.89
CA LEU A 128 3.64 -24.88 -10.81
C LEU A 128 2.93 -24.85 -12.17
N GLY A 129 3.14 -23.80 -12.95
CA GLY A 129 2.56 -23.67 -14.28
C GLY A 129 2.51 -22.23 -14.76
N ALA A 130 1.85 -22.02 -15.91
CA ALA A 130 1.71 -20.70 -16.50
C ALA A 130 1.00 -19.73 -15.54
N GLY A 131 1.66 -18.61 -15.23
CA GLY A 131 1.15 -17.58 -14.31
C GLY A 131 1.40 -17.87 -12.83
N MET A 132 1.97 -19.02 -12.47
CA MET A 132 2.35 -19.32 -11.10
C MET A 132 3.81 -18.92 -10.84
N PRO A 133 4.15 -18.53 -9.60
CA PRO A 133 5.54 -18.28 -9.24
C PRO A 133 6.41 -19.53 -9.36
N ASP A 134 7.56 -19.42 -10.02
CA ASP A 134 8.52 -20.51 -10.24
C ASP A 134 9.83 -20.33 -9.46
N GLY A 135 9.94 -19.26 -8.67
CA GLY A 135 11.15 -18.93 -7.89
C GLY A 135 12.29 -18.31 -8.69
N SER A 136 12.12 -18.03 -9.99
CA SER A 136 13.13 -17.34 -10.81
C SER A 136 13.18 -15.83 -10.58
N SER A 137 12.12 -15.27 -10.01
CA SER A 137 11.99 -13.83 -9.76
C SER A 137 12.88 -13.36 -8.62
N SER A 138 13.65 -12.30 -8.85
CA SER A 138 14.51 -11.71 -7.83
C SER A 138 13.70 -11.21 -6.63
N GLY A 139 14.17 -11.53 -5.42
CA GLY A 139 13.51 -11.13 -4.16
C GLY A 139 12.36 -12.04 -3.72
N MET A 140 12.01 -13.07 -4.49
CA MET A 140 11.03 -14.09 -4.10
C MET A 140 11.74 -15.37 -3.64
N ARG A 141 11.18 -16.04 -2.64
CA ARG A 141 11.64 -17.37 -2.22
C ARG A 141 10.50 -18.38 -2.29
N LEU A 142 10.69 -19.42 -3.10
CA LEU A 142 9.74 -20.53 -3.21
C LEU A 142 10.14 -21.64 -2.23
N GLN A 143 9.16 -22.17 -1.51
CA GLN A 143 9.31 -23.28 -0.57
C GLN A 143 8.32 -24.38 -0.87
N PHE A 144 8.71 -25.62 -0.58
CA PHE A 144 7.85 -26.79 -0.66
C PHE A 144 7.45 -27.20 0.76
N GLY A 145 6.15 -27.20 1.02
CA GLY A 145 5.56 -27.71 2.24
C GLY A 145 5.55 -29.23 2.24
N SER A 146 5.65 -29.84 3.42
CA SER A 146 5.54 -31.30 3.60
C SER A 146 4.15 -31.85 3.23
N ASP A 147 3.15 -30.99 3.13
CA ASP A 147 1.77 -31.29 2.72
C ASP A 147 1.57 -31.23 1.19
N GLY A 148 2.64 -31.05 0.42
CA GLY A 148 2.60 -30.97 -1.04
C GLY A 148 2.21 -29.59 -1.59
N TRP A 149 1.96 -28.60 -0.73
CA TRP A 149 1.72 -27.22 -1.16
C TRP A 149 3.03 -26.48 -1.38
N LEU A 150 3.00 -25.51 -2.29
CA LEU A 150 4.07 -24.56 -2.50
C LEU A 150 3.72 -23.24 -1.84
N GLU A 151 4.76 -22.55 -1.36
CA GLU A 151 4.63 -21.24 -0.76
C GLU A 151 5.69 -20.29 -1.33
N ALA A 152 5.24 -19.28 -2.05
CA ALA A 152 6.09 -18.20 -2.56
C ALA A 152 6.06 -17.04 -1.57
N ILE A 153 7.19 -16.76 -0.91
CA ILE A 153 7.36 -15.58 -0.07
C ILE A 153 7.79 -14.42 -0.95
N VAL A 154 7.03 -13.32 -0.90
CA VAL A 154 7.20 -12.17 -1.81
C VAL A 154 7.52 -10.89 -1.05
N ASN A 155 6.88 -10.65 0.11
CA ASN A 155 7.01 -9.42 0.91
C ASN A 155 6.90 -8.12 0.08
N ARG A 156 5.88 -8.06 -0.78
CA ARG A 156 5.70 -6.96 -1.73
C ARG A 156 4.70 -5.93 -1.21
N PRO A 157 5.11 -4.67 -0.98
CA PRO A 157 4.17 -3.60 -0.63
C PRO A 157 3.35 -3.18 -1.87
N VAL A 158 2.06 -2.97 -1.68
CA VAL A 158 1.12 -2.51 -2.71
C VAL A 158 0.12 -1.52 -2.09
N SER A 159 -0.19 -0.44 -2.79
CA SER A 159 -1.20 0.53 -2.34
C SER A 159 -2.62 -0.04 -2.43
N GLU A 160 -2.85 -0.89 -3.43
CA GLU A 160 -4.11 -1.58 -3.68
C GLU A 160 -3.86 -2.87 -4.47
N ILE A 161 -4.82 -3.79 -4.39
CA ILE A 161 -4.87 -5.02 -5.16
C ILE A 161 -6.12 -4.96 -6.04
N THR A 162 -5.95 -5.08 -7.35
CA THR A 162 -7.06 -5.08 -8.31
C THR A 162 -7.30 -6.48 -8.87
N PHE A 163 -8.57 -6.86 -8.99
CA PHE A 163 -8.95 -8.15 -9.54
C PHE A 163 -10.36 -8.10 -10.13
N PHE A 164 -10.61 -8.94 -11.13
CA PHE A 164 -11.95 -9.13 -11.68
C PHE A 164 -12.72 -10.14 -10.84
N VAL A 165 -14.02 -9.87 -10.64
CA VAL A 165 -14.95 -10.92 -10.19
C VAL A 165 -15.04 -11.95 -11.31
N GLY A 166 -14.31 -13.05 -11.17
CA GLY A 166 -14.33 -14.13 -12.15
C GLY A 166 -15.62 -14.96 -12.06
N TRP A 167 -16.06 -15.48 -13.19
CA TRP A 167 -17.17 -16.45 -13.28
C TRP A 167 -16.85 -17.80 -12.61
N VAL A 168 -15.57 -18.18 -12.65
CA VAL A 168 -15.06 -19.48 -12.14
C VAL A 168 -14.01 -19.28 -11.06
N ALA A 169 -13.46 -18.07 -10.94
CA ALA A 169 -12.36 -17.79 -10.03
C ALA A 169 -12.77 -17.86 -8.55
N ASN A 170 -14.06 -17.73 -8.23
CA ASN A 170 -14.60 -17.88 -6.86
C ASN A 170 -13.77 -17.14 -5.80
N HIS A 171 -13.45 -15.87 -6.07
CA HIS A 171 -12.63 -15.09 -5.14
C HIS A 171 -13.36 -14.93 -3.80
N SER A 172 -12.66 -15.16 -2.70
CA SER A 172 -13.15 -14.92 -1.35
C SER A 172 -12.11 -14.19 -0.49
N LEU A 173 -12.60 -13.29 0.35
CA LEU A 173 -11.81 -12.59 1.37
C LEU A 173 -12.09 -13.24 2.72
N SER A 174 -11.07 -13.82 3.34
CA SER A 174 -11.12 -14.37 4.69
C SER A 174 -10.43 -13.43 5.68
N LEU A 175 -11.19 -12.89 6.63
CA LEU A 175 -10.68 -11.99 7.67
C LEU A 175 -11.41 -12.25 8.99
N ARG A 176 -10.66 -12.42 10.09
CA ARG A 176 -11.21 -12.70 11.44
C ARG A 176 -12.18 -13.90 11.47
N GLY A 177 -11.89 -14.96 10.70
CA GLY A 177 -12.74 -16.15 10.61
C GLY A 177 -14.07 -15.93 9.89
N ARG A 178 -14.23 -14.80 9.19
CA ARG A 178 -15.35 -14.54 8.30
C ARG A 178 -14.88 -14.60 6.86
N ASP A 179 -15.59 -15.38 6.06
CA ASP A 179 -15.37 -15.49 4.62
C ASP A 179 -16.43 -14.68 3.88
N ILE A 180 -15.97 -13.84 2.94
CA ILE A 180 -16.81 -13.00 2.12
C ILE A 180 -16.56 -13.39 0.67
N ALA A 181 -17.55 -14.00 0.02
CA ALA A 181 -17.46 -14.26 -1.41
C ALA A 181 -17.59 -12.94 -2.18
N LEU A 182 -16.65 -12.66 -3.07
CA LEU A 182 -16.64 -11.39 -3.80
C LEU A 182 -17.76 -11.31 -4.86
N ALA A 183 -18.29 -12.47 -5.26
CA ALA A 183 -19.48 -12.56 -6.11
C ALA A 183 -20.75 -12.02 -5.42
N ASP A 184 -20.78 -11.99 -4.08
CA ASP A 184 -21.89 -11.39 -3.33
C ASP A 184 -21.83 -9.86 -3.33
N LEU A 185 -20.66 -9.29 -3.68
CA LEU A 185 -20.42 -7.84 -3.69
C LEU A 185 -20.67 -7.22 -5.06
N ALA A 186 -20.34 -7.92 -6.14
CA ALA A 186 -20.50 -7.44 -7.51
C ALA A 186 -20.67 -8.59 -8.51
N GLN A 187 -21.30 -8.28 -9.64
CA GLN A 187 -21.49 -9.23 -10.73
C GLN A 187 -20.16 -9.66 -11.36
N PRO A 188 -20.06 -10.89 -11.88
CA PRO A 188 -18.90 -11.33 -12.67
C PRO A 188 -18.53 -10.35 -13.79
N GLY A 189 -17.23 -10.18 -14.04
CA GLY A 189 -16.67 -9.20 -14.97
C GLY A 189 -16.45 -7.80 -14.37
N THR A 190 -16.92 -7.54 -13.15
CA THR A 190 -16.64 -6.27 -12.46
C THR A 190 -15.19 -6.21 -11.98
N LEU A 191 -14.47 -5.13 -12.31
CA LEU A 191 -13.15 -4.85 -11.76
C LEU A 191 -13.28 -4.23 -10.37
N LEU A 192 -12.70 -4.88 -9.38
CA LEU A 192 -12.66 -4.45 -7.99
C LEU A 192 -11.26 -4.00 -7.59
N ALA A 193 -11.19 -3.04 -6.69
CA ALA A 193 -9.96 -2.62 -6.02
C ALA A 193 -10.12 -2.81 -4.50
N LEU A 194 -9.18 -3.56 -3.92
CA LEU A 194 -9.03 -3.77 -2.49
C LEU A 194 -7.88 -2.91 -1.98
N GLY A 195 -8.12 -2.08 -0.98
CA GLY A 195 -7.07 -1.23 -0.41
C GLY A 195 -7.41 -0.68 0.96
N ILE A 196 -6.45 0.03 1.54
CA ILE A 196 -6.62 0.72 2.82
C ILE A 196 -7.08 2.16 2.56
N LYS A 197 -8.09 2.58 3.30
CA LYS A 197 -8.51 3.99 3.36
C LYS A 197 -8.61 4.43 4.81
N ARG A 198 -8.33 5.70 5.05
CA ARG A 198 -8.57 6.32 6.36
C ARG A 198 -9.91 7.03 6.33
N VAL A 199 -10.75 6.69 7.31
CA VAL A 199 -12.08 7.30 7.47
C VAL A 199 -12.20 7.96 8.84
N SER A 200 -13.03 8.98 8.90
CA SER A 200 -13.31 9.67 10.16
C SER A 200 -14.24 8.87 11.05
N HIS A 201 -14.36 9.25 12.32
CA HIS A 201 -15.35 8.66 13.23
C HIS A 201 -16.77 8.80 12.67
N TYR A 202 -17.13 9.99 12.17
CA TYR A 202 -18.39 10.21 11.48
C TYR A 202 -18.52 9.34 10.24
N GLY A 203 -17.43 9.24 9.46
CA GLY A 203 -17.32 8.36 8.30
C GLY A 203 -17.70 6.94 8.66
N LEU A 204 -17.09 6.34 9.68
CA LEU A 204 -17.39 4.98 10.15
C LEU A 204 -18.81 4.75 10.64
N TRP A 205 -19.44 5.77 11.21
CA TRP A 205 -20.81 5.68 11.68
C TRP A 205 -21.82 5.75 10.52
N LYS A 206 -21.53 6.57 9.51
CA LYS A 206 -22.34 6.73 8.30
C LYS A 206 -22.13 5.63 7.27
N SER A 207 -20.88 5.24 7.07
CA SER A 207 -20.52 4.14 6.18
C SER A 207 -20.93 2.85 6.86
N ARG A 208 -21.60 1.96 6.13
CA ARG A 208 -22.03 0.64 6.60
C ARG A 208 -20.84 -0.31 6.77
N CYS A 209 -19.72 0.19 7.30
CA CYS A 209 -18.53 -0.60 7.58
C CYS A 209 -18.88 -1.62 8.66
N VAL A 210 -18.71 -2.88 8.32
CA VAL A 210 -18.95 -3.99 9.23
C VAL A 210 -17.87 -3.93 10.33
N ARG A 211 -18.25 -4.31 11.56
CA ARG A 211 -17.30 -4.47 12.67
C ARG A 211 -16.62 -5.82 12.60
#